data_AF-A0A2V1DA82-F1
#
_entry.id   AF-A0A2V1DA82-F1
#
_cell.length_a   1.000
_cell.length_b   1.000
_cell.length_c   1.000
_cell.angle_alpha   90.00
_cell.angle_beta   90.00
_cell.angle_gamma   90.00
#
_symmetry.space_group_name_H-M   'P 1'
#
loop_
_entity.id
_entity.type
_entity.pdbx_description
1 polymer ?
#
loop_
_entity_poly.entity_id
_entity_poly.type
_entity_poly.pdbx_seq_one_letter_code
_entity_poly.pdbx_strand_id
1 'polypeptide(L)'
;SSLSTETLAQIQKLLIIPNEAIEALTCKCILQKLSLDNARKRFDEVSIAHEQTFRWLLENEREYDDSQQRHARKVLIQWLATESGVFHILGKLGSGKSTLMKFLFKQPQTRSHLQKWAGQRKLLMGQFFFWKPGNASQKSLRGMKTSLLYSLLEQSPELTQMLFPVHWEDTTKFIRAAGQSYPDSESFSEDEIENAFQEVLTNQTIGERYRFCLFLDALDEYEENDSNLNLFNLAREIHAIVTTGNGRIKLCVSSRGDNAFVDKFNSVYCIKLQSLTTKDIERFTRDRLLEVSKDAEIDVLVRKVGERADGIFLWTSLVVAQLRKCLD
;
A
#
# COMPACT_ATOMS: atom_id res chain seq x y z
N SER A 1 8.77 44.74 41.44
CA SER A 1 9.90 44.59 40.50
C SER A 1 9.33 44.38 39.11
N SER A 2 9.21 45.45 38.31
CA SER A 2 8.83 45.33 36.91
C SER A 2 10.02 44.81 36.12
N LEU A 3 9.84 43.71 35.39
CA LEU A 3 10.80 43.25 34.38
C LEU A 3 11.10 44.41 33.43
N SER A 4 12.39 44.68 33.16
CA SER A 4 12.76 45.74 32.23
C SER A 4 12.27 45.38 30.82
N THR A 5 12.00 46.39 30.00
CA THR A 5 11.55 46.23 28.62
C THR A 5 12.52 45.38 27.79
N GLU A 6 13.82 45.44 28.11
CA GLU A 6 14.86 44.58 27.52
C GLU A 6 14.73 43.12 27.93
N THR A 7 14.43 42.83 29.20
CA THR A 7 14.21 41.45 29.66
C THR A 7 12.95 40.86 29.03
N LEU A 8 11.88 41.64 28.87
CA LEU A 8 10.68 41.20 28.13
C LEU A 8 10.96 40.94 26.65
N ALA A 9 11.75 41.79 25.99
CA ALA A 9 12.14 41.58 24.59
C ALA A 9 13.07 40.37 24.42
N GLN A 10 13.97 40.10 25.38
CA GLN A 10 14.81 38.90 25.39
C GLN A 10 13.98 37.63 25.65
N ILE A 11 13.03 37.67 26.58
CA ILE A 11 12.11 36.55 26.82
C ILE A 11 11.24 36.30 25.58
N GLN A 12 10.72 37.35 24.92
CA GLN A 12 9.99 37.19 23.67
C GLN A 12 10.85 36.59 22.56
N LYS A 13 12.13 36.99 22.44
CA LYS A 13 13.08 36.35 21.51
C LYS A 13 13.37 34.89 21.83
N LEU A 14 13.43 34.53 23.11
CA LEU A 14 13.61 33.15 23.57
C LEU A 14 12.35 32.29 23.41
N LEU A 15 11.18 32.91 23.31
CA LEU A 15 9.89 32.27 23.04
C LEU A 15 9.58 32.14 21.54
N ILE A 16 10.46 32.59 20.64
CA ILE A 16 10.29 32.40 19.20
C ILE A 16 10.50 30.91 18.92
N ILE A 17 9.42 30.24 18.52
CA ILE A 17 9.49 28.87 17.99
C ILE A 17 10.38 28.91 16.73
N PRO A 18 11.44 28.10 16.63
CA PRO A 18 12.28 28.03 15.43
C PRO A 18 11.43 27.75 14.19
N ASN A 19 11.81 28.29 13.03
CA ASN A 19 11.04 28.08 11.80
C ASN A 19 10.91 26.60 11.46
N GLU A 20 11.95 25.79 11.69
CA GLU A 20 11.91 24.35 11.47
C GLU A 20 10.86 23.66 12.36
N ALA A 21 10.68 24.13 13.60
CA ALA A 21 9.66 23.62 14.50
C ALA A 21 8.25 24.07 14.07
N ILE A 22 8.10 25.29 13.54
CA ILE A 22 6.84 25.75 12.96
C ILE A 22 6.47 24.88 11.74
N GLU A 23 7.40 24.65 10.82
CA GLU A 23 7.16 23.82 9.63
C GLU A 23 6.79 22.38 10.00
N ALA A 24 7.48 21.79 10.99
CA ALA A 24 7.15 20.46 11.49
C ALA A 24 5.74 20.40 12.12
N LEU A 25 5.36 21.41 12.91
CA LEU A 25 4.03 21.51 13.50
C LEU A 25 2.94 21.74 12.45
N THR A 26 3.19 22.62 11.47
CA THR A 26 2.28 22.87 10.35
C THR A 26 2.01 21.58 9.59
N CYS A 27 3.08 20.86 9.24
CA CYS A 27 2.98 19.58 8.58
C CYS A 27 2.15 18.59 9.41
N LYS A 28 2.45 18.47 10.71
CA LYS A 28 1.72 17.58 11.62
C LYS A 28 0.22 17.89 11.65
N CYS A 29 -0.17 19.16 11.75
CA CYS A 29 -1.58 19.56 11.75
C CYS A 29 -2.30 19.21 10.44
N ILE A 30 -1.64 19.44 9.29
CA ILE A 30 -2.20 19.07 7.98
C ILE A 30 -2.33 17.55 7.84
N LEU A 31 -1.32 16.79 8.26
CA LEU A 31 -1.38 15.33 8.26
C LEU A 31 -2.50 14.80 9.16
N GLN A 32 -2.73 15.41 10.32
CA GLN A 32 -3.82 15.03 11.22
C GLN A 32 -5.19 15.16 10.55
N LYS A 33 -5.41 16.20 9.74
CA LYS A 33 -6.64 16.37 8.95
C LYS A 33 -6.83 15.31 7.84
N LEU A 34 -5.73 14.74 7.33
CA LEU A 34 -5.76 13.64 6.36
C LEU A 34 -5.85 12.26 7.03
N SER A 35 -5.72 12.19 8.35
CA SER A 35 -5.76 10.92 9.08
C SER A 35 -7.13 10.29 8.95
N LEU A 36 -7.18 9.17 8.23
CA LEU A 36 -8.32 8.28 8.22
C LEU A 36 -8.01 7.15 9.20
N ASP A 37 -8.47 7.27 10.45
CA ASP A 37 -8.17 6.33 11.54
C ASP A 37 -8.39 4.85 11.16
N ASN A 38 -9.30 4.59 10.23
CA ASN A 38 -9.64 3.24 9.79
C ASN A 38 -8.95 2.81 8.48
N ALA A 39 -8.39 3.71 7.67
CA ALA A 39 -7.86 3.33 6.37
C ALA A 39 -6.58 2.48 6.46
N ARG A 40 -5.75 2.71 7.50
CA ARG A 40 -4.58 1.86 7.79
C ARG A 40 -4.94 0.54 8.46
N LYS A 41 -6.05 0.53 9.21
CA LYS A 41 -6.50 -0.63 10.00
C LYS A 41 -6.61 -1.89 9.15
N ARG A 42 -7.16 -1.78 7.94
CA ARG A 42 -7.29 -2.93 7.04
C ARG A 42 -5.93 -3.56 6.70
N PHE A 43 -4.93 -2.73 6.37
CA PHE A 43 -3.58 -3.20 6.07
C PHE A 43 -2.96 -3.90 7.28
N ASP A 44 -3.17 -3.37 8.49
CA ASP A 44 -2.64 -3.95 9.72
C ASP A 44 -3.28 -5.30 10.05
N GLU A 45 -4.60 -5.43 9.85
CA GLU A 45 -5.36 -6.67 10.06
C GLU A 45 -5.03 -7.80 9.06
N VAL A 46 -4.48 -7.48 7.89
CA VAL A 46 -4.03 -8.52 6.95
C VAL A 46 -2.95 -9.38 7.60
N SER A 47 -3.13 -10.69 7.58
CA SER A 47 -2.15 -11.64 8.10
C SER A 47 -0.77 -11.46 7.46
N ILE A 48 0.28 -11.60 8.26
CA ILE A 48 1.65 -11.65 7.76
C ILE A 48 1.83 -12.97 7.00
N ALA A 49 2.54 -12.92 5.87
CA ALA A 49 2.88 -14.13 5.12
C ALA A 49 3.62 -15.12 6.01
N HIS A 50 3.33 -16.41 5.84
CA HIS A 50 4.11 -17.45 6.52
C HIS A 50 5.57 -17.32 6.09
N GLU A 51 6.51 -17.52 7.03
CA GLU A 51 7.91 -17.11 6.85
C GLU A 51 8.51 -17.60 5.54
N GLN A 52 8.19 -18.82 5.11
CA GLN A 52 8.73 -19.45 3.89
C GLN A 52 7.89 -19.27 2.62
N THR A 53 6.80 -18.52 2.66
CA THR A 53 5.91 -18.29 1.50
C THR A 53 6.27 -17.02 0.75
N PHE A 54 5.99 -16.97 -0.56
CA PHE A 54 6.24 -15.82 -1.44
C PHE A 54 7.70 -15.35 -1.60
N ARG A 55 8.67 -15.82 -0.78
CA ARG A 55 10.09 -15.44 -0.88
C ARG A 55 10.66 -15.64 -2.28
N TRP A 56 10.23 -16.71 -2.95
CA TRP A 56 10.57 -17.04 -4.33
C TRP A 56 10.28 -15.92 -5.34
N LEU A 57 9.37 -14.96 -5.05
CA LEU A 57 9.09 -13.83 -5.94
C LEU A 57 10.21 -12.79 -5.97
N LEU A 58 11.02 -12.71 -4.91
CA LEU A 58 12.05 -11.67 -4.77
C LEU A 58 13.45 -12.25 -4.61
N GLU A 59 13.59 -13.44 -4.01
CA GLU A 59 14.87 -14.03 -3.62
C GLU A 59 15.46 -14.99 -4.68
N ASN A 60 16.77 -14.91 -4.86
CA ASN A 60 17.54 -15.76 -5.77
C ASN A 60 17.79 -17.13 -5.13
N GLU A 61 16.76 -17.95 -5.00
CA GLU A 61 16.98 -19.34 -4.57
C GLU A 61 17.06 -20.25 -5.79
N ARG A 62 18.19 -20.96 -5.87
CA ARG A 62 18.47 -22.00 -6.87
C ARG A 62 17.61 -23.26 -6.68
N GLU A 63 16.71 -23.26 -5.69
CA GLU A 63 15.87 -24.39 -5.28
C GLU A 63 14.46 -24.40 -5.90
N TYR A 64 14.06 -23.35 -6.60
CA TYR A 64 12.72 -23.29 -7.21
C TYR A 64 12.71 -23.86 -8.63
N ASP A 65 12.47 -25.16 -8.73
CA ASP A 65 12.39 -25.87 -10.03
C ASP A 65 11.11 -25.58 -10.84
N ASP A 66 10.27 -24.64 -10.42
CA ASP A 66 9.03 -24.32 -11.14
C ASP A 66 9.25 -23.21 -12.20
N SER A 67 9.09 -23.56 -13.47
CA SER A 67 9.20 -22.61 -14.59
C SER A 67 8.22 -21.44 -14.48
N GLN A 68 7.02 -21.65 -13.93
CA GLN A 68 6.00 -20.61 -13.79
C GLN A 68 6.39 -19.61 -12.70
N GLN A 69 6.87 -20.08 -11.54
CA GLN A 69 7.38 -19.22 -10.47
C GLN A 69 8.58 -18.39 -10.96
N ARG A 70 9.52 -19.00 -11.70
CA ARG A 70 10.66 -18.28 -12.29
C ARG A 70 10.20 -17.20 -13.27
N HIS A 71 9.20 -17.48 -14.10
CA HIS A 71 8.64 -16.50 -15.02
C HIS A 71 7.96 -15.34 -14.27
N ALA A 72 7.05 -15.65 -13.32
CA ALA A 72 6.36 -14.65 -12.51
C ALA A 72 7.33 -13.72 -11.77
N ARG A 73 8.39 -14.30 -11.19
CA ARG A 73 9.50 -13.55 -10.59
C ARG A 73 10.18 -12.62 -11.59
N LYS A 74 10.56 -13.13 -12.77
CA LYS A 74 11.24 -12.32 -13.80
C LYS A 74 10.37 -11.12 -14.20
N VAL A 75 9.07 -11.36 -14.44
CA VAL A 75 8.11 -10.32 -14.82
C VAL A 75 7.95 -9.29 -13.69
N LEU A 76 7.83 -9.73 -12.43
CA LEU A 76 7.75 -8.84 -11.28
C LEU A 76 9.01 -7.99 -11.12
N ILE A 77 10.20 -8.60 -11.15
CA ILE A 77 11.47 -7.88 -10.98
C ILE A 77 11.70 -6.89 -12.13
N GLN A 78 11.39 -7.30 -13.37
CA GLN A 78 11.45 -6.40 -14.53
C GLN A 78 10.50 -5.21 -14.32
N TRP A 79 9.26 -5.49 -13.91
CA TRP A 79 8.33 -4.41 -13.60
C TRP A 79 8.87 -3.51 -12.50
N LEU A 80 9.32 -4.03 -11.35
CA LEU A 80 9.82 -3.22 -10.24
C LEU A 80 11.01 -2.34 -10.64
N ALA A 81 11.95 -2.87 -11.44
CA ALA A 81 13.25 -2.24 -11.66
C ALA A 81 13.34 -1.36 -12.92
N THR A 82 12.55 -1.60 -13.96
CA THR A 82 12.74 -0.91 -15.26
C THR A 82 11.47 -0.32 -15.86
N GLU A 83 10.34 -1.00 -15.74
CA GLU A 83 9.15 -0.66 -16.54
C GLU A 83 8.32 0.44 -15.91
N SER A 84 7.09 0.67 -16.36
CA SER A 84 6.13 1.56 -15.69
C SER A 84 4.70 1.03 -15.88
N GLY A 85 3.72 1.69 -15.27
CA GLY A 85 2.31 1.28 -15.36
C GLY A 85 1.87 0.32 -14.26
N VAL A 86 0.84 -0.47 -14.58
CA VAL A 86 0.14 -1.37 -13.65
C VAL A 86 0.76 -2.76 -13.67
N PHE A 87 1.08 -3.30 -12.49
CA PHE A 87 1.31 -4.72 -12.28
C PHE A 87 0.11 -5.32 -11.57
N HIS A 88 -0.47 -6.38 -12.15
CA HIS A 88 -1.74 -6.93 -11.70
C HIS A 88 -1.59 -8.33 -11.09
N ILE A 89 -1.97 -8.45 -9.82
CA ILE A 89 -2.04 -9.71 -9.09
C ILE A 89 -3.49 -10.20 -9.11
N LEU A 90 -3.75 -11.20 -9.94
CA LEU A 90 -5.03 -11.90 -10.01
C LEU A 90 -5.06 -13.06 -9.02
N GLY A 91 -6.23 -13.35 -8.48
CA GLY A 91 -6.37 -14.47 -7.55
C GLY A 91 -7.79 -14.79 -7.13
N LYS A 92 -8.06 -16.06 -6.87
CA LYS A 92 -9.31 -16.54 -6.28
C LYS A 92 -9.53 -15.92 -4.88
N LEU A 93 -10.77 -15.94 -4.39
CA LEU A 93 -11.05 -15.60 -2.98
C LEU A 93 -10.24 -16.54 -2.08
N GLY A 94 -9.62 -16.01 -1.03
CA GLY A 94 -8.82 -16.81 -0.09
C GLY A 94 -7.49 -17.33 -0.62
N SER A 95 -7.03 -16.92 -1.81
CA SER A 95 -5.73 -17.31 -2.39
C SER A 95 -4.51 -16.60 -1.79
N GLY A 96 -4.71 -15.64 -0.87
CA GLY A 96 -3.62 -14.93 -0.21
C GLY A 96 -3.15 -13.64 -0.89
N LYS A 97 -3.93 -13.04 -1.81
CA LYS A 97 -3.59 -11.78 -2.49
C LYS A 97 -3.19 -10.64 -1.54
N SER A 98 -4.03 -10.34 -0.55
CA SER A 98 -3.76 -9.28 0.43
C SER A 98 -2.48 -9.57 1.22
N THR A 99 -2.26 -10.83 1.60
CA THR A 99 -1.05 -11.29 2.28
C THR A 99 0.18 -11.09 1.40
N LEU A 100 0.10 -11.42 0.10
CA LEU A 100 1.17 -11.16 -0.86
C LEU A 100 1.40 -9.64 -1.05
N MET A 101 0.34 -8.84 -1.18
CA MET A 101 0.45 -7.38 -1.30
C MET A 101 1.17 -6.77 -0.09
N LYS A 102 0.82 -7.20 1.13
CA LYS A 102 1.49 -6.79 2.36
C LYS A 102 2.95 -7.25 2.40
N PHE A 103 3.23 -8.48 1.97
CA PHE A 103 4.59 -9.01 1.85
C PHE A 103 5.43 -8.15 0.90
N LEU A 104 4.96 -7.92 -0.34
CA LEU A 104 5.67 -7.12 -1.33
C LEU A 104 5.93 -5.69 -0.84
N PHE A 105 4.93 -5.05 -0.23
CA PHE A 105 5.07 -3.68 0.29
C PHE A 105 6.12 -3.56 1.39
N LYS A 106 6.19 -4.55 2.31
CA LYS A 106 7.12 -4.52 3.44
C LYS A 106 8.53 -5.01 3.10
N GLN A 107 8.72 -5.76 2.02
CA GLN A 107 9.99 -6.42 1.76
C GLN A 107 11.08 -5.45 1.29
N PRO A 108 12.28 -5.44 1.93
CA PRO A 108 13.38 -4.55 1.54
C PRO A 108 13.83 -4.72 0.08
N GLN A 109 13.78 -5.94 -0.44
CA GLN A 109 14.10 -6.28 -1.83
C GLN A 109 13.21 -5.52 -2.80
N THR A 110 11.90 -5.40 -2.52
CA THR A 110 10.97 -4.61 -3.35
C THR A 110 11.44 -3.17 -3.43
N ARG A 111 11.74 -2.55 -2.29
CA ARG A 111 12.25 -1.17 -2.24
C ARG A 111 13.57 -1.02 -2.96
N SER A 112 14.48 -2.00 -2.84
CA SER A 112 15.76 -2.01 -3.56
C SER A 112 15.58 -2.03 -5.08
N HIS A 113 14.68 -2.88 -5.59
CA HIS A 113 14.36 -2.91 -7.03
C HIS A 113 13.70 -1.61 -7.50
N LEU A 114 12.74 -1.08 -6.75
CA LEU A 114 12.09 0.20 -7.06
C LEU A 114 13.08 1.38 -7.00
N GLN A 115 14.09 1.33 -6.14
CA GLN A 115 15.11 2.38 -6.08
C GLN A 115 15.96 2.41 -7.36
N LYS A 116 16.19 1.26 -8.01
CA LYS A 116 16.85 1.22 -9.33
C LYS A 116 16.02 1.95 -10.38
N TRP A 117 14.71 1.74 -10.39
CA TRP A 117 13.79 2.49 -11.25
C TRP A 117 13.76 3.99 -10.90
N ALA A 118 13.79 4.32 -9.61
CA ALA A 118 13.74 5.71 -9.17
C ALA A 118 15.01 6.52 -9.52
N GLY A 119 16.15 5.83 -9.61
CA GLY A 119 17.45 6.45 -9.85
C GLY A 119 17.82 7.40 -8.72
N GLN A 120 18.16 8.65 -9.06
CA GLN A 120 18.53 9.70 -8.09
C GLN A 120 17.32 10.38 -7.41
N ARG A 121 16.09 9.97 -7.76
CA ARG A 121 14.87 10.56 -7.21
C ARG A 121 14.48 9.89 -5.90
N LYS A 122 13.85 10.65 -5.01
CA LYS A 122 13.31 10.12 -3.74
C LYS A 122 12.12 9.22 -4.04
N LEU A 123 12.25 7.94 -3.71
CA LEU A 123 11.19 6.95 -3.84
C LEU A 123 10.23 7.08 -2.65
N LEU A 124 8.94 7.27 -2.95
CA LEU A 124 7.85 7.24 -1.97
C LEU A 124 6.92 6.08 -2.29
N MET A 125 6.53 5.33 -1.26
CA MET A 125 5.66 4.15 -1.40
C MET A 125 4.37 4.35 -0.63
N GLY A 126 3.23 4.17 -1.29
CA GLY A 126 1.91 4.28 -0.65
C GLY A 126 1.15 2.95 -0.72
N GLN A 127 0.19 2.75 0.16
CA GLN A 127 -0.70 1.58 0.10
C GLN A 127 -2.13 1.95 0.46
N PHE A 128 -3.10 1.26 -0.14
CA PHE A 128 -4.49 1.31 0.25
C PHE A 128 -5.18 -0.03 -0.04
N PHE A 129 -5.89 -0.56 0.95
CA PHE A 129 -6.53 -1.87 0.86
C PHE A 129 -8.03 -1.66 0.95
N PHE A 130 -8.72 -1.84 -0.18
CA PHE A 130 -10.17 -1.72 -0.22
C PHE A 130 -10.79 -2.77 0.70
N TRP A 131 -11.86 -2.37 1.40
CA TRP A 131 -12.58 -3.26 2.30
C TRP A 131 -14.07 -2.95 2.29
N LYS A 132 -14.83 -3.81 1.60
CA LYS A 132 -16.28 -3.62 1.38
C LYS A 132 -17.10 -3.61 2.69
N PRO A 133 -16.83 -4.50 3.67
CA PRO A 133 -17.46 -4.45 4.99
C PRO A 133 -17.04 -3.26 5.86
N GLY A 134 -16.02 -2.50 5.42
CA GLY A 134 -15.50 -1.34 6.13
C GLY A 134 -16.39 -0.12 6.05
N ASN A 135 -15.87 0.99 6.59
CA ASN A 135 -16.55 2.29 6.49
C ASN A 135 -16.43 2.88 5.08
N ALA A 136 -17.15 3.98 4.81
CA ALA A 136 -17.18 4.61 3.50
C ALA A 136 -15.77 4.97 2.96
N SER A 137 -14.85 5.41 3.83
CA SER A 137 -13.47 5.74 3.44
C SER A 137 -12.62 4.52 3.06
N GLN A 138 -13.01 3.31 3.45
CA GLN A 138 -12.29 2.08 3.11
C GLN A 138 -12.75 1.47 1.77
N LYS A 139 -13.79 2.04 1.15
CA LYS A 139 -14.38 1.50 -0.09
C LYS A 139 -14.57 2.53 -1.21
N SER A 140 -14.15 3.78 -1.03
CA SER A 140 -14.30 4.88 -1.99
C SER A 140 -12.99 5.35 -2.63
N LEU A 141 -13.08 6.05 -3.77
CA LEU A 141 -11.93 6.66 -4.45
C LEU A 141 -11.31 7.77 -3.60
N ARG A 142 -12.15 8.59 -2.97
CA ARG A 142 -11.70 9.63 -2.04
C ARG A 142 -10.84 9.03 -0.94
N GLY A 143 -11.34 8.00 -0.27
CA GLY A 143 -10.62 7.37 0.84
C GLY A 143 -9.27 6.80 0.42
N MET A 144 -9.21 6.22 -0.79
CA MET A 144 -7.95 5.82 -1.42
C MET A 144 -7.00 7.01 -1.61
N LYS A 145 -7.43 8.09 -2.28
CA LYS A 145 -6.60 9.28 -2.55
C LYS A 145 -6.12 9.94 -1.26
N THR A 146 -7.00 10.16 -0.30
CA THR A 146 -6.65 10.74 1.02
C THR A 146 -5.62 9.89 1.77
N SER A 147 -5.80 8.57 1.81
CA SER A 147 -4.86 7.66 2.50
C SER A 147 -3.49 7.62 1.84
N LEU A 148 -3.46 7.65 0.50
CA LEU A 148 -2.21 7.68 -0.26
C LEU A 148 -1.51 9.02 -0.04
N LEU A 149 -2.20 10.16 -0.12
CA LEU A 149 -1.64 11.48 0.19
C LEU A 149 -1.04 11.49 1.60
N TYR A 150 -1.79 11.04 2.60
CA TYR A 150 -1.29 10.93 3.96
C TYR A 150 0.01 10.10 4.05
N SER A 151 0.04 8.92 3.42
CA SER A 151 1.23 8.05 3.40
C SER A 151 2.43 8.68 2.70
N LEU A 152 2.21 9.44 1.62
CA LEU A 152 3.27 10.14 0.90
C LEU A 152 3.83 11.31 1.71
N LEU A 153 2.97 12.11 2.33
CA LEU A 153 3.37 13.26 3.15
C LEU A 153 4.08 12.85 4.44
N GLU A 154 3.71 11.72 5.04
CA GLU A 154 4.41 11.18 6.21
C GLU A 154 5.87 10.81 5.89
N GLN A 155 6.16 10.36 4.66
CA GLN A 155 7.52 10.04 4.21
C GLN A 155 8.29 11.26 3.68
N SER A 156 7.58 12.30 3.27
CA SER A 156 8.18 13.53 2.75
C SER A 156 7.36 14.76 3.16
N PRO A 157 7.57 15.28 4.38
CA PRO A 157 6.92 16.49 4.88
C PRO A 157 7.04 17.70 3.96
N GLU A 158 8.11 17.76 3.16
CA GLU A 158 8.39 18.85 2.22
C GLU A 158 7.36 18.91 1.08
N LEU A 159 6.65 17.81 0.80
CA LEU A 159 5.55 17.78 -0.15
C LEU A 159 4.32 18.53 0.36
N THR A 160 4.13 18.64 1.68
CA THR A 160 2.90 19.18 2.27
C THR A 160 2.64 20.61 1.82
N GLN A 161 3.67 21.45 1.79
CA GLN A 161 3.55 22.84 1.30
C GLN A 161 3.19 22.91 -0.18
N MET A 162 3.70 21.98 -1.00
CA MET A 162 3.41 21.96 -2.44
C MET A 162 1.99 21.46 -2.74
N LEU A 163 1.49 20.48 -1.96
CA LEU A 163 0.17 19.89 -2.18
C LEU A 163 -0.96 20.68 -1.51
N PHE A 164 -0.68 21.34 -0.39
CA PHE A 164 -1.66 22.10 0.39
C PHE A 164 -1.14 23.51 0.75
N PRO A 165 -0.81 24.37 -0.24
CA PRO A 165 -0.17 25.66 0.01
C PRO A 165 -1.03 26.62 0.85
N VAL A 166 -2.36 26.63 0.62
CA VAL A 166 -3.30 27.49 1.38
C VAL A 166 -3.35 27.06 2.85
N HIS A 167 -3.60 25.77 3.11
CA HIS A 167 -3.59 25.24 4.48
C HIS A 167 -2.22 25.40 5.15
N TRP A 168 -1.13 25.26 4.40
CA TRP A 168 0.21 25.50 4.90
C TRP A 168 0.37 26.93 5.40
N GLU A 169 -0.02 27.92 4.60
CA GLU A 169 0.08 29.32 4.97
C GLU A 169 -0.81 29.66 6.18
N ASP A 170 -2.07 29.22 6.17
CA ASP A 170 -3.02 29.50 7.24
C ASP A 170 -2.61 28.84 8.56
N THR A 171 -2.22 27.56 8.53
CA THR A 171 -1.73 26.85 9.71
C THR A 171 -0.40 27.44 10.22
N THR A 172 0.51 27.86 9.32
CA THR A 172 1.77 28.51 9.72
C THR A 172 1.51 29.86 10.39
N LYS A 173 0.63 30.69 9.83
CA LYS A 173 0.22 31.98 10.45
C LYS A 173 -0.39 31.73 11.82
N PHE A 174 -1.21 30.70 11.93
CA PHE A 174 -1.87 30.32 13.17
C PHE A 174 -0.86 29.93 14.27
N ILE A 175 0.06 29.01 13.96
CA ILE A 175 1.08 28.55 14.93
C ILE A 175 1.95 29.73 15.39
N ARG A 176 2.28 30.66 14.49
CA ARG A 176 3.04 31.88 14.82
C ARG A 176 2.29 32.85 15.73
N ALA A 177 0.96 32.86 15.69
CA ALA A 177 0.14 33.78 16.46
C ALA A 177 -0.04 33.37 17.94
N ALA A 178 0.42 32.16 18.34
CA ALA A 178 0.50 31.66 19.72
C ALA A 178 -0.59 32.20 20.67
N GLY A 179 -1.82 31.66 20.59
CA GLY A 179 -2.87 32.05 21.54
C GLY A 179 -4.28 31.50 21.32
N GLN A 180 -4.54 30.74 20.26
CA GLN A 180 -5.82 30.08 20.07
C GLN A 180 -5.60 28.60 19.74
N SER A 181 -6.60 27.75 19.98
CA SER A 181 -6.62 26.36 19.49
C SER A 181 -6.96 26.40 18.01
N TYR A 182 -6.17 25.73 17.15
CA TYR A 182 -6.46 25.66 15.73
C TYR A 182 -7.87 25.04 15.60
N PRO A 183 -8.76 25.55 14.74
CA PRO A 183 -10.06 24.92 14.57
C PRO A 183 -9.83 23.49 14.09
N ASP A 184 -10.07 22.51 14.97
CA ASP A 184 -9.92 21.07 14.72
C ASP A 184 -10.91 20.55 13.65
N SER A 185 -11.71 21.42 13.03
CA SER A 185 -13.01 21.01 12.46
C SER A 185 -13.15 21.05 10.95
N GLU A 186 -12.24 21.64 10.18
CA GLU A 186 -12.37 21.62 8.70
C GLU A 186 -11.58 20.47 8.09
N SER A 187 -12.32 19.42 7.73
CA SER A 187 -11.87 18.38 6.83
C SER A 187 -11.63 18.98 5.44
N PHE A 188 -10.67 18.41 4.70
CA PHE A 188 -10.47 18.77 3.30
C PHE A 188 -11.72 18.45 2.49
N SER A 189 -12.10 19.33 1.58
CA SER A 189 -13.15 19.09 0.57
C SER A 189 -12.76 17.97 -0.42
N GLU A 190 -13.69 17.58 -1.29
CA GLU A 190 -13.37 16.67 -2.42
C GLU A 190 -12.36 17.29 -3.37
N ASP A 191 -12.58 18.55 -3.74
CA ASP A 191 -11.74 19.26 -4.71
C ASP A 191 -10.31 19.43 -4.19
N GLU A 192 -10.12 19.68 -2.89
CA GLU A 192 -8.77 19.80 -2.32
C GLU A 192 -8.00 18.48 -2.36
N ILE A 193 -8.66 17.35 -2.07
CA ILE A 193 -8.05 16.03 -2.16
C ILE A 193 -7.74 15.68 -3.62
N GLU A 194 -8.67 15.96 -4.54
CA GLU A 194 -8.47 15.70 -5.96
C GLU A 194 -7.32 16.55 -6.50
N ASN A 195 -7.32 17.86 -6.24
CA ASN A 195 -6.26 18.77 -6.69
C ASN A 195 -4.90 18.36 -6.14
N ALA A 196 -4.79 18.06 -4.84
CA ALA A 196 -3.54 17.58 -4.25
C ALA A 196 -3.06 16.28 -4.89
N PHE A 197 -3.97 15.35 -5.20
CA PHE A 197 -3.62 14.12 -5.89
C PHE A 197 -3.18 14.39 -7.34
N GLN A 198 -3.87 15.26 -8.08
CA GLN A 198 -3.49 15.67 -9.43
C GLN A 198 -2.12 16.36 -9.49
N GLU A 199 -1.76 17.16 -8.48
CA GLU A 199 -0.42 17.74 -8.36
C GLU A 199 0.66 16.64 -8.25
N VAL A 200 0.42 15.57 -7.48
CA VAL A 200 1.33 14.40 -7.44
C VAL A 200 1.51 13.79 -8.84
N LEU A 201 0.44 13.72 -9.64
CA LEU A 201 0.48 13.14 -10.98
C LEU A 201 1.18 14.05 -12.01
N THR A 202 0.92 15.36 -11.96
CA THR A 202 1.20 16.27 -13.08
C THR A 202 2.37 17.22 -12.82
N ASN A 203 2.58 17.70 -11.59
CA ASN A 203 3.54 18.74 -11.25
C ASN A 203 4.98 18.35 -11.63
N GLN A 204 5.64 19.18 -12.43
CA GLN A 204 6.98 18.89 -12.96
C GLN A 204 8.05 18.88 -11.87
N THR A 205 8.02 19.85 -10.95
CA THR A 205 8.96 19.93 -9.82
C THR A 205 8.89 18.68 -8.95
N ILE A 206 7.67 18.18 -8.70
CA ILE A 206 7.46 16.91 -7.99
C ILE A 206 8.01 15.74 -8.83
N GLY A 207 7.72 15.69 -10.13
CA GLY A 207 8.19 14.64 -11.03
C GLY A 207 9.71 14.58 -11.23
N GLU A 208 10.42 15.70 -11.06
CA GLU A 208 11.88 15.75 -11.11
C GLU A 208 12.53 15.18 -9.85
N ARG A 209 11.88 15.38 -8.69
CA ARG A 209 12.42 15.02 -7.38
C ARG A 209 11.97 13.65 -6.88
N TYR A 210 10.78 13.20 -7.30
CA TYR A 210 10.10 12.06 -6.70
C TYR A 210 9.70 10.99 -7.72
N ARG A 211 9.57 9.77 -7.19
CA ARG A 211 9.01 8.60 -7.87
C ARG A 211 8.08 7.88 -6.92
N PHE A 212 6.92 7.47 -7.41
CA PHE A 212 5.85 6.93 -6.57
C PHE A 212 5.53 5.48 -6.94
N CYS A 213 5.49 4.59 -5.95
CA CYS A 213 4.99 3.23 -6.13
C CYS A 213 3.84 2.99 -5.16
N LEU A 214 2.63 2.80 -5.69
CA LEU A 214 1.43 2.65 -4.87
C LEU A 214 0.91 1.21 -4.97
N PHE A 215 0.50 0.65 -3.83
CA PHE A 215 -0.01 -0.71 -3.70
C PHE A 215 -1.51 -0.67 -3.37
N LEU A 216 -2.35 -1.10 -4.31
CA LEU A 216 -3.81 -1.06 -4.17
C LEU A 216 -4.37 -2.48 -4.13
N ASP A 217 -4.77 -2.93 -2.95
CA ASP A 217 -5.27 -4.29 -2.76
C ASP A 217 -6.80 -4.34 -2.87
N ALA A 218 -7.29 -5.48 -3.36
CA ALA A 218 -8.70 -5.83 -3.39
C ALA A 218 -9.58 -4.83 -4.18
N LEU A 219 -9.18 -4.46 -5.41
CA LEU A 219 -9.99 -3.56 -6.24
C LEU A 219 -11.43 -4.06 -6.48
N ASP A 220 -11.67 -5.37 -6.38
CA ASP A 220 -13.01 -5.96 -6.42
C ASP A 220 -13.89 -5.65 -5.20
N GLU A 221 -13.32 -5.09 -4.14
CA GLU A 221 -14.02 -4.61 -2.94
C GLU A 221 -14.36 -3.12 -2.97
N TYR A 222 -14.04 -2.41 -4.07
CA TYR A 222 -14.47 -1.03 -4.28
C TYR A 222 -15.99 -0.92 -4.42
N GLU A 223 -16.57 0.09 -3.77
CA GLU A 223 -18.00 0.34 -3.78
C GLU A 223 -18.26 1.84 -3.61
N GLU A 224 -18.78 2.48 -4.66
CA GLU A 224 -19.16 3.89 -4.66
C GLU A 224 -20.50 4.08 -5.39
N ASN A 225 -21.54 4.58 -4.72
CA ASN A 225 -22.84 4.94 -5.33
C ASN A 225 -23.64 3.81 -6.04
N ASP A 226 -23.64 2.58 -5.53
CA ASP A 226 -24.52 1.45 -5.94
C ASP A 226 -24.65 1.17 -7.46
N SER A 227 -23.72 1.65 -8.29
CA SER A 227 -23.80 1.51 -9.73
C SER A 227 -23.10 0.24 -10.24
N ASN A 228 -23.70 -0.44 -11.21
CA ASN A 228 -23.12 -1.63 -11.85
C ASN A 228 -21.84 -1.31 -12.69
N LEU A 229 -21.50 -0.04 -12.89
CA LEU A 229 -20.32 0.40 -13.67
C LEU A 229 -19.11 0.75 -12.79
N ASN A 230 -19.21 0.59 -11.48
CA ASN A 230 -18.19 1.01 -10.52
C ASN A 230 -16.79 0.44 -10.83
N LEU A 231 -16.69 -0.86 -11.12
CA LEU A 231 -15.38 -1.49 -11.37
C LEU A 231 -14.74 -1.01 -12.68
N PHE A 232 -15.53 -0.73 -13.72
CA PHE A 232 -15.01 -0.18 -14.98
C PHE A 232 -14.52 1.26 -14.80
N ASN A 233 -15.27 2.07 -14.03
CA ASN A 233 -14.86 3.43 -13.70
C ASN A 233 -13.58 3.43 -12.87
N LEU A 234 -13.48 2.55 -11.86
CA LEU A 234 -12.25 2.38 -11.10
C LEU A 234 -11.08 1.93 -11.99
N ALA A 235 -11.28 0.93 -12.85
CA ALA A 235 -10.22 0.48 -13.76
C ALA A 235 -9.74 1.62 -14.68
N ARG A 236 -10.66 2.46 -15.17
CA ARG A 236 -10.33 3.66 -15.95
C ARG A 236 -9.52 4.66 -15.12
N GLU A 237 -9.90 4.91 -13.88
CA GLU A 237 -9.20 5.81 -12.97
C GLU A 237 -7.78 5.30 -12.66
N ILE A 238 -7.63 4.02 -12.28
CA ILE A 238 -6.33 3.39 -12.04
C ILE A 238 -5.41 3.49 -13.25
N HIS A 239 -5.96 3.26 -14.45
CA HIS A 239 -5.21 3.44 -15.69
C HIS A 239 -4.86 4.92 -15.94
N ALA A 240 -5.78 5.85 -15.67
CA ALA A 240 -5.53 7.28 -15.82
C ALA A 240 -4.38 7.76 -14.93
N ILE A 241 -4.30 7.28 -13.69
CA ILE A 241 -3.23 7.61 -12.74
C ILE A 241 -1.85 7.31 -13.32
N VAL A 242 -1.65 6.12 -13.90
CA VAL A 242 -0.35 5.74 -14.47
C VAL A 242 -0.05 6.46 -15.78
N THR A 243 -1.06 6.72 -16.62
CA THR A 243 -0.85 7.46 -17.88
C THR A 243 -0.52 8.92 -17.62
N THR A 244 -1.26 9.58 -16.72
CA THR A 244 -1.03 10.99 -16.35
C THR A 244 0.30 11.15 -15.62
N GLY A 245 0.67 10.18 -14.77
CA GLY A 245 1.98 10.14 -14.13
C GLY A 245 3.15 10.04 -15.11
N ASN A 246 2.93 9.63 -16.37
CA ASN A 246 3.95 9.60 -17.44
C ASN A 246 5.27 8.95 -17.00
N GLY A 247 5.21 7.71 -16.50
CA GLY A 247 6.38 6.96 -16.06
C GLY A 247 6.94 7.33 -14.68
N ARG A 248 6.36 8.33 -13.98
CA ARG A 248 6.74 8.68 -12.60
C ARG A 248 6.01 7.87 -11.51
N ILE A 249 4.95 7.15 -11.89
CA ILE A 249 4.08 6.37 -11.01
C ILE A 249 4.03 4.91 -11.45
N LYS A 250 4.13 4.02 -10.46
CA LYS A 250 3.88 2.59 -10.56
C LYS A 250 2.69 2.22 -9.69
N LEU A 251 1.84 1.34 -10.20
CA LEU A 251 0.74 0.75 -9.43
C LEU A 251 0.89 -0.76 -9.38
N CYS A 252 1.03 -1.33 -8.19
CA CYS A 252 0.81 -2.75 -7.97
C CYS A 252 -0.62 -2.92 -7.49
N VAL A 253 -1.45 -3.64 -8.23
CA VAL A 253 -2.87 -3.80 -7.90
C VAL A 253 -3.24 -5.26 -7.74
N SER A 254 -4.21 -5.55 -6.89
CA SER A 254 -4.77 -6.89 -6.72
C SER A 254 -6.27 -6.90 -6.93
N SER A 255 -6.80 -7.93 -7.59
CA SER A 255 -8.25 -8.13 -7.72
C SER A 255 -8.59 -9.59 -8.02
N ARG A 256 -9.89 -9.89 -8.09
CA ARG A 256 -10.40 -11.08 -8.78
C ARG A 256 -10.27 -10.95 -10.30
N GLY A 257 -10.53 -12.05 -11.01
CA GLY A 257 -10.50 -12.13 -12.47
C GLY A 257 -11.68 -11.45 -13.17
N ASP A 258 -12.16 -10.32 -12.65
CA ASP A 258 -13.23 -9.54 -13.27
C ASP A 258 -12.74 -8.87 -14.57
N ASN A 259 -13.54 -9.00 -15.63
CA ASN A 259 -13.18 -8.51 -16.98
C ASN A 259 -12.87 -7.00 -16.99
N ALA A 260 -13.53 -6.21 -16.12
CA ALA A 260 -13.30 -4.78 -15.99
C ALA A 260 -11.82 -4.41 -15.77
N PHE A 261 -11.08 -5.25 -15.04
CA PHE A 261 -9.66 -5.03 -14.78
C PHE A 261 -8.77 -5.74 -15.81
N VAL A 262 -9.13 -6.98 -16.18
CA VAL A 262 -8.35 -7.80 -17.12
C VAL A 262 -8.27 -7.14 -18.50
N ASP A 263 -9.37 -6.55 -18.98
CA ASP A 263 -9.42 -5.91 -20.30
C ASP A 263 -8.69 -4.56 -20.31
N LYS A 264 -8.58 -3.90 -19.16
CA LYS A 264 -8.03 -2.55 -19.06
C LYS A 264 -6.52 -2.53 -18.79
N PHE A 265 -6.00 -3.51 -18.08
CA PHE A 265 -4.60 -3.55 -17.65
C PHE A 265 -3.74 -4.39 -18.60
N ASN A 266 -2.43 -4.13 -18.57
CA ASN A 266 -1.48 -4.82 -19.43
C ASN A 266 -1.35 -6.29 -19.04
N SER A 267 -1.66 -7.20 -19.97
CA SER A 267 -1.57 -8.65 -19.76
C SER A 267 -0.15 -9.16 -19.52
N VAL A 268 0.89 -8.41 -19.92
CA VAL A 268 2.30 -8.78 -19.75
C VAL A 268 2.72 -8.70 -18.28
N TYR A 269 2.31 -7.66 -17.56
CA TYR A 269 2.66 -7.44 -16.15
C TYR A 269 1.56 -7.96 -15.23
N CYS A 270 1.23 -9.23 -15.40
CA CYS A 270 0.15 -9.89 -14.67
C CYS A 270 0.61 -11.26 -14.14
N ILE A 271 0.21 -11.61 -12.92
CA ILE A 271 0.37 -12.95 -12.36
C ILE A 271 -0.95 -13.48 -11.82
N LYS A 272 -1.17 -14.79 -11.91
CA LYS A 272 -2.30 -15.49 -11.28
C LYS A 272 -1.79 -16.24 -10.05
N LEU A 273 -2.16 -15.77 -8.86
CA LEU A 273 -1.57 -16.23 -7.62
C LEU A 273 -1.85 -17.71 -7.34
N GLN A 274 -3.08 -18.16 -7.56
CA GLN A 274 -3.49 -19.53 -7.25
C GLN A 274 -2.73 -20.60 -8.05
N SER A 275 -2.18 -20.26 -9.22
CA SER A 275 -1.36 -21.19 -10.01
C SER A 275 0.11 -21.22 -9.58
N LEU A 276 0.52 -20.36 -8.65
CA LEU A 276 1.92 -20.17 -8.28
C LEU A 276 2.23 -20.58 -6.84
N THR A 277 1.21 -20.93 -6.05
CA THR A 277 1.34 -21.11 -4.59
C THR A 277 1.24 -22.55 -4.11
N THR A 278 1.14 -23.55 -5.00
CA THR A 278 1.04 -24.97 -4.58
C THR A 278 2.20 -25.39 -3.67
N LYS A 279 3.43 -25.05 -4.03
CA LYS A 279 4.62 -25.36 -3.21
C LYS A 279 4.60 -24.62 -1.86
N ASP A 280 4.12 -23.38 -1.85
CA ASP A 280 3.98 -22.59 -0.62
C ASP A 280 2.93 -23.22 0.32
N ILE A 281 1.83 -23.72 -0.24
CA ILE A 281 0.77 -24.45 0.47
C ILE A 281 1.34 -25.74 1.07
N GLU A 282 2.07 -26.54 0.28
CA GLU A 282 2.67 -27.78 0.77
C GLU A 282 3.67 -27.53 1.90
N ARG A 283 4.53 -26.51 1.77
CA ARG A 283 5.47 -26.09 2.83
C ARG A 283 4.72 -25.66 4.10
N PHE A 284 3.73 -24.79 3.96
CA PHE A 284 2.89 -24.36 5.09
C PHE A 284 2.22 -25.55 5.78
N THR A 285 1.62 -26.47 5.03
CA THR A 285 0.99 -27.67 5.58
C THR A 285 2.00 -28.53 6.33
N ARG A 286 3.17 -28.78 5.74
CA ARG A 286 4.24 -29.57 6.34
C ARG A 286 4.68 -28.98 7.67
N ASP A 287 5.04 -27.71 7.70
CA ASP A 287 5.54 -27.04 8.90
C ASP A 287 4.52 -27.11 10.04
N ARG A 288 3.24 -26.85 9.72
CA ARG A 288 2.16 -26.89 10.71
C ARG A 288 1.82 -28.29 11.24
N LEU A 289 1.97 -29.34 10.44
CA LEU A 289 1.75 -30.71 10.89
C LEU A 289 2.95 -31.27 11.66
N LEU A 290 4.17 -30.87 11.29
CA LEU A 290 5.39 -31.25 12.01
C LEU A 290 5.48 -30.65 13.43
N GLU A 291 4.74 -29.57 13.70
CA GLU A 291 4.58 -29.03 15.06
C GLU A 291 3.90 -30.02 16.02
N VAL A 292 3.05 -30.92 15.51
CA VAL A 292 2.19 -31.81 16.34
C VAL A 292 2.53 -33.29 16.19
N SER A 293 3.06 -33.72 15.05
CA SER A 293 3.39 -35.11 14.79
C SER A 293 4.68 -35.24 13.98
N LYS A 294 5.38 -36.37 14.12
CA LYS A 294 6.55 -36.74 13.29
C LYS A 294 6.30 -38.00 12.46
N ASP A 295 5.04 -38.33 12.25
CA ASP A 295 4.64 -39.52 11.50
C ASP A 295 5.17 -39.48 10.06
N ALA A 296 5.55 -40.65 9.53
CA ALA A 296 5.94 -40.85 8.15
C ALA A 296 4.79 -40.50 7.17
N GLU A 297 3.54 -40.54 7.62
CA GLU A 297 2.37 -40.21 6.78
C GLU A 297 2.19 -38.71 6.51
N ILE A 298 2.93 -37.82 7.18
CA ILE A 298 2.81 -36.36 6.99
C ILE A 298 3.04 -35.97 5.52
N ASP A 299 4.00 -36.61 4.85
CA ASP A 299 4.27 -36.35 3.43
C ASP A 299 3.08 -36.66 2.52
N VAL A 300 2.32 -37.70 2.86
CA VAL A 300 1.11 -38.08 2.12
C VAL A 300 0.01 -37.05 2.35
N LEU A 301 -0.16 -36.57 3.58
CA LEU A 301 -1.14 -35.53 3.91
C LEU A 301 -0.80 -34.21 3.24
N VAL A 302 0.47 -33.79 3.29
CA VAL A 302 0.98 -32.56 2.65
C VAL A 302 0.63 -32.55 1.16
N ARG A 303 0.96 -33.63 0.44
CA ARG A 303 0.66 -33.75 -0.99
C ARG A 303 -0.85 -33.73 -1.28
N LYS A 304 -1.66 -34.47 -0.52
CA LYS A 304 -3.12 -34.48 -0.67
C LYS A 304 -3.74 -33.10 -0.44
N VAL A 305 -3.21 -32.35 0.52
CA VAL A 305 -3.66 -30.97 0.80
C VAL A 305 -3.24 -30.05 -0.35
N GLY A 306 -1.99 -30.12 -0.81
CA GLY A 306 -1.51 -29.34 -1.94
C GLY A 306 -2.33 -29.54 -3.21
N GLU A 307 -2.61 -30.79 -3.58
CA GLU A 307 -3.44 -31.15 -4.75
C GLU A 307 -4.87 -30.63 -4.66
N ARG A 308 -5.47 -30.62 -3.46
CA ARG A 308 -6.88 -30.24 -3.24
C ARG A 308 -7.08 -28.75 -2.97
N ALA A 309 -6.04 -28.05 -2.53
CA ALA A 309 -6.16 -26.66 -2.13
C ALA A 309 -6.48 -25.73 -3.30
N ASP A 310 -6.13 -26.10 -4.54
CA ASP A 310 -6.40 -25.30 -5.76
C ASP A 310 -5.94 -23.83 -5.60
N GLY A 311 -4.80 -23.65 -4.92
CA GLY A 311 -4.22 -22.35 -4.60
C GLY A 311 -4.99 -21.50 -3.58
N ILE A 312 -5.93 -22.08 -2.83
CA ILE A 312 -6.75 -21.41 -1.81
C ILE A 312 -6.15 -21.63 -0.42
N PHE A 313 -5.39 -20.64 0.05
CA PHE A 313 -4.78 -20.64 1.39
C PHE A 313 -5.81 -20.68 2.53
N LEU A 314 -6.96 -20.02 2.39
CA LEU A 314 -8.00 -20.05 3.42
C LEU A 314 -8.49 -21.49 3.67
N TRP A 315 -8.78 -22.23 2.59
CA TRP A 315 -9.16 -23.63 2.68
C TRP A 315 -8.04 -24.46 3.31
N THR A 316 -6.79 -24.22 2.89
CA THR A 316 -5.60 -24.90 3.43
C THR A 316 -5.51 -24.71 4.94
N SER A 317 -5.61 -23.47 5.43
CA SER A 317 -5.52 -23.16 6.86
C SER A 317 -6.62 -23.85 7.68
N LEU A 318 -7.84 -23.93 7.16
CA LEU A 318 -8.95 -24.62 7.83
C LEU A 318 -8.72 -26.15 7.89
N VAL A 319 -8.29 -26.76 6.79
CA VAL A 319 -8.01 -28.19 6.74
C VAL A 319 -6.84 -28.56 7.64
N VAL A 320 -5.74 -27.79 7.58
CA VAL A 320 -4.57 -28.02 8.44
C VAL A 320 -4.92 -27.88 9.91
N ALA A 321 -5.71 -26.87 10.29
CA ALA A 321 -6.18 -26.72 11.68
C ALA A 321 -6.99 -27.94 12.15
N GLN A 322 -7.78 -28.54 11.27
CA GLN A 322 -8.56 -29.72 11.59
C GLN A 322 -7.69 -30.99 11.66
N LEU A 323 -6.73 -31.15 10.74
CA LEU A 323 -5.78 -32.26 10.75
C LEU A 323 -4.92 -32.24 12.02
N ARG A 324 -4.48 -31.07 12.47
CA ARG A 324 -3.71 -30.94 13.72
C ARG A 324 -4.47 -31.52 14.92
N LYS A 325 -5.75 -31.17 15.06
CA LYS A 325 -6.61 -31.70 16.14
C LYS A 325 -6.81 -33.22 16.10
N CYS A 326 -6.64 -33.84 14.93
CA CYS A 326 -6.75 -35.29 14.80
C CYS A 326 -5.42 -36.01 15.07
N LEU A 327 -4.30 -35.29 15.03
CA LEU A 327 -2.95 -35.81 15.23
C LEU A 327 -2.42 -35.53 16.66
N ASP A 328 -2.96 -34.52 17.34
CA ASP A 328 -2.79 -34.25 18.78
C ASP A 328 -3.50 -35.32 19.64
#